data_AF-A0A538D4X4-F1
#
_entry.id   AF-A0A538D4X4-F1
#
_cell.length_a   1.000
_cell.length_b   1.000
_cell.length_c   1.000
_cell.angle_alpha   90.00
_cell.angle_beta   90.00
_cell.angle_gamma   90.00
#
_symmetry.space_group_name_H-M   'P 1'
#
loop_
_entity.id
_entity.type
_entity.pdbx_description
1 polymer ?
#
loop_
_entity_poly.entity_id
_entity_poly.type
_entity_poly.pdbx_seq_one_letter_code
_entity_poly.pdbx_strand_id
1 'polypeptide(L)'
;MIVHLVDGTYELFRQFYGRRHATQGEDQPFGAVGGVLHSVLEMIEQGATHVGVATDHVIESFRNRLWADYKTGEGIEPTLLAQFQPLEEALTA
;
A
#
# COMPACT_ATOMS: atom_id res chain seq x y z
N MET A 1 10.57 -16.24 -18.07
CA MET A 1 10.12 -16.01 -16.69
C MET A 1 9.87 -14.52 -16.53
N ILE A 2 8.69 -14.12 -16.05
CA ILE A 2 8.33 -12.71 -15.81
C ILE A 2 8.21 -12.54 -14.30
N VAL A 3 8.82 -11.47 -13.77
CA VAL A 3 8.72 -11.08 -12.36
C VAL A 3 7.93 -9.77 -12.29
N HIS A 4 6.85 -9.76 -11.53
CA HIS A 4 6.05 -8.58 -11.29
C HIS A 4 6.51 -7.92 -9.98
N LEU A 5 6.95 -6.67 -10.05
CA LEU A 5 7.28 -5.88 -8.87
C LEU A 5 6.24 -4.78 -8.70
N VAL A 6 5.50 -4.83 -7.60
CA VAL A 6 4.42 -3.91 -7.27
C VAL A 6 4.89 -2.93 -6.21
N ASP A 7 4.59 -1.65 -6.40
CA ASP A 7 4.71 -0.63 -5.35
C ASP A 7 3.48 -0.73 -4.44
N GLY A 8 3.62 -1.48 -3.35
CA GLY A 8 2.54 -1.77 -2.41
C GLY A 8 2.06 -0.55 -1.64
N THR A 9 2.96 0.36 -1.29
CA THR A 9 2.57 1.61 -0.60
C THR A 9 1.75 2.48 -1.54
N TYR A 10 2.19 2.66 -2.80
CA TYR A 10 1.36 3.36 -3.79
C TYR A 10 -0.01 2.70 -3.98
N GLU A 11 -0.05 1.37 -4.10
CA GLU A 11 -1.31 0.63 -4.23
C GLU A 11 -2.23 0.79 -3.02
N LEU A 12 -1.68 0.86 -1.81
CA LEU A 12 -2.44 1.15 -0.59
C LEU A 12 -3.12 2.53 -0.66
N PHE A 13 -2.40 3.57 -1.09
CA PHE A 13 -2.97 4.90 -1.31
C PHE A 13 -4.06 4.87 -2.40
N ARG A 14 -3.79 4.19 -3.52
CA ARG A 14 -4.73 4.06 -4.65
C ARG A 14 -6.04 3.43 -4.20
N GLN A 15 -5.98 2.34 -3.44
CA GLN A 15 -7.16 1.65 -2.92
C GLN A 15 -7.89 2.48 -1.87
N PHE A 16 -7.16 3.15 -0.97
CA PHE A 16 -7.75 3.99 0.08
C PHE A 16 -8.56 5.16 -0.50
N TYR A 17 -7.92 6.01 -1.30
CA TYR A 17 -8.59 7.19 -1.85
C TYR A 17 -9.57 6.83 -2.98
N GLY A 18 -9.28 5.80 -3.78
CA GLY A 18 -10.18 5.34 -4.84
C GLY A 18 -11.51 4.81 -4.30
N ARG A 19 -11.49 4.07 -3.18
CA ARG A 19 -12.69 3.49 -2.57
C ARG A 19 -13.57 4.52 -1.87
N ARG A 20 -13.01 5.61 -1.35
CA ARG A 20 -13.77 6.69 -0.69
C ARG A 20 -14.85 7.30 -1.58
N HIS A 21 -14.67 7.30 -2.90
CA HIS A 21 -15.72 7.69 -3.84
C HIS A 21 -16.94 6.76 -3.78
N ALA A 22 -16.72 5.46 -3.63
CA ALA A 22 -17.78 4.46 -3.56
C ALA A 22 -18.42 4.38 -2.16
N THR A 23 -17.65 4.61 -1.09
CA THR A 23 -18.11 4.54 0.30
C THR A 23 -18.62 5.87 0.84
N GLN A 24 -18.78 6.90 -0.01
CA GLN A 24 -19.19 8.25 0.39
C GLN A 24 -18.32 8.85 1.51
N GLY A 25 -17.04 8.49 1.53
CA GLY A 25 -16.08 8.95 2.54
C GLY A 25 -16.06 8.15 3.84
N GLU A 26 -16.86 7.08 3.98
CA GLU A 26 -16.73 6.17 5.12
C GLU A 26 -15.51 5.25 4.94
N ASP A 27 -14.57 5.33 5.89
CA ASP A 27 -13.39 4.48 5.94
C ASP A 27 -13.74 3.13 6.57
N GLN A 28 -13.68 2.06 5.77
CA GLN A 28 -13.76 0.70 6.31
C GLN A 28 -12.42 0.29 6.94
N PRO A 29 -12.43 -0.38 8.11
CA PRO A 29 -11.23 -0.97 8.68
C PRO A 29 -10.54 -1.89 7.66
N PHE A 30 -9.26 -1.63 7.38
CA PHE A 30 -8.44 -2.40 6.43
C PHE A 30 -8.98 -2.45 4.99
N GLY A 31 -9.88 -1.54 4.62
CA GLY A 31 -10.50 -1.54 3.30
C GLY A 31 -9.50 -1.37 2.15
N ALA A 32 -8.41 -0.64 2.38
CA ALA A 32 -7.36 -0.47 1.39
C ALA A 32 -6.46 -1.71 1.30
N VAL A 33 -6.11 -2.31 2.44
CA VAL A 33 -5.39 -3.60 2.51
C VAL A 33 -6.12 -4.67 1.71
N GLY A 34 -7.42 -4.85 1.97
CA GLY A 34 -8.23 -5.83 1.23
C GLY A 34 -8.28 -5.55 -0.28
N GLY A 35 -8.25 -4.28 -0.68
CA GLY A 35 -8.14 -3.88 -2.09
C GLY A 35 -6.82 -4.29 -2.73
N VAL A 36 -5.70 -4.07 -2.06
CA VAL A 36 -4.37 -4.47 -2.57
C VAL A 36 -4.27 -5.99 -2.69
N LEU A 37 -4.68 -6.73 -1.65
CA LEU A 37 -4.66 -8.19 -1.65
C LEU A 37 -5.52 -8.77 -2.77
N HIS A 38 -6.70 -8.18 -3.03
CA HIS A 38 -7.54 -8.60 -4.13
C HIS A 38 -6.86 -8.42 -5.49
N SER A 39 -6.19 -7.28 -5.73
CA SER A 39 -5.43 -7.07 -6.97
C SER A 39 -4.25 -8.02 -7.11
N VAL A 40 -3.54 -8.34 -6.02
CA VAL A 40 -2.45 -9.33 -6.05
C VAL A 40 -2.99 -10.73 -6.36
N LEU A 41 -4.11 -11.12 -5.76
CA LEU A 41 -4.77 -12.39 -6.05
C LEU A 41 -5.20 -12.48 -7.52
N GLU A 42 -5.79 -11.41 -8.08
CA GLU A 42 -6.17 -11.35 -9.49
C GLU A 42 -4.96 -11.54 -10.42
N MET A 43 -3.81 -10.94 -10.10
CA MET A 43 -2.58 -11.17 -10.88
C MET A 43 -2.18 -12.65 -10.89
N ILE A 44 -2.26 -13.31 -9.74
CA ILE A 44 -1.95 -14.74 -9.60
C ILE A 44 -2.94 -15.59 -10.40
N GLU A 45 -4.24 -15.30 -10.30
CA GLU A 45 -5.30 -15.98 -11.06
C GLU A 45 -5.12 -15.82 -12.58
N GLN A 46 -4.59 -14.68 -13.03
CA GLN A 46 -4.26 -14.41 -14.43
C GLN A 46 -2.92 -15.02 -14.87
N GLY A 47 -2.25 -15.80 -14.01
CA GLY A 47 -1.07 -16.58 -14.35
C GLY A 47 0.26 -15.97 -13.93
N ALA A 48 0.28 -14.91 -13.11
CA ALA A 48 1.52 -14.43 -12.50
C ALA A 48 2.11 -15.51 -11.57
N THR A 49 3.37 -15.86 -11.79
CA THR A 49 4.08 -16.90 -11.02
C THR A 49 5.13 -16.36 -10.07
N HIS A 50 5.57 -15.12 -10.28
CA HIS A 50 6.58 -14.45 -9.46
C HIS A 50 6.13 -13.01 -9.22
N VAL A 51 5.63 -12.74 -8.02
CA VAL A 51 5.15 -11.41 -7.61
C VAL A 51 5.91 -11.01 -6.35
N GLY A 52 6.48 -9.81 -6.38
CA GLY A 52 7.01 -9.14 -5.20
C GLY A 52 6.25 -7.84 -4.99
N VAL A 53 5.82 -7.58 -3.76
CA VAL A 53 5.17 -6.32 -3.38
C VAL A 53 6.11 -5.61 -2.41
N ALA A 54 6.60 -4.44 -2.81
CA ALA A 54 7.50 -3.62 -2.00
C ALA A 54 6.71 -2.56 -1.24
N THR A 55 6.94 -2.46 0.06
CA THR A 55 6.30 -1.47 0.93
C THR A 55 7.36 -0.58 1.59
N ASP A 56 6.94 0.64 1.90
CA ASP A 56 7.67 1.55 2.78
C ASP A 56 7.40 1.19 4.25
N HIS A 57 8.23 0.30 4.82
CA HIS A 57 8.15 -0.08 6.24
C HIS A 57 8.32 1.12 7.18
N VAL A 58 9.17 2.09 6.78
CA VAL A 58 9.32 3.40 7.41
C VAL A 58 9.31 4.45 6.30
N ILE A 59 8.56 5.53 6.52
CA ILE A 59 8.39 6.62 5.53
C ILE A 59 9.69 7.44 5.39
N GLU A 60 10.31 7.78 6.51
CA GLU A 60 11.57 8.52 6.51
C GLU A 60 12.75 7.63 6.12
N SER A 61 13.71 8.21 5.40
CA SER A 61 14.89 7.51 4.91
C SER A 61 16.16 8.33 5.14
N PHE A 62 17.30 7.81 4.68
CA PHE A 62 18.56 8.57 4.70
C PHE A 62 18.45 9.94 4.00
N ARG A 63 17.51 10.08 3.06
CA ARG A 63 17.25 11.34 2.33
C ARG A 63 16.82 12.47 3.26
N ASN A 64 16.15 12.17 4.37
CA ASN A 64 15.75 13.15 5.37
C ASN A 64 16.96 13.84 6.04
N ARG A 65 18.12 13.17 6.09
CA ARG A 65 19.38 13.80 6.55
C ARG A 65 20.02 14.74 5.52
N LEU A 66 19.67 14.58 4.24
CA LEU A 66 20.17 15.41 3.15
C LEU A 66 19.21 16.58 2.86
N TRP A 67 17.91 16.34 3.02
CA TRP A 67 16.84 17.28 2.75
C TRP A 67 15.78 17.17 3.85
N ALA A 68 15.71 18.17 4.73
CA ALA A 68 14.87 18.14 5.93
C ALA A 68 13.37 17.92 5.61
N ASP A 69 12.88 18.49 4.50
CA ASP A 69 11.46 18.47 4.16
C ASP A 69 11.07 17.28 3.25
N TYR A 70 11.98 16.35 2.99
CA TYR A 70 11.72 15.25 2.06
C TYR A 70 10.82 14.17 2.68
N LYS A 71 9.57 14.06 2.23
CA LYS A 71 8.64 12.98 2.63
C LYS A 71 8.62 12.75 4.15
N THR A 72 8.32 13.77 4.93
CA THR A 72 8.23 13.69 6.41
C THR A 72 7.06 12.84 6.91
N GLY A 73 6.14 12.45 6.01
CA GLY A 73 4.89 11.79 6.37
C GLY A 73 3.86 12.74 7.00
N GLU A 74 4.17 14.04 7.10
CA GLU A 74 3.22 15.05 7.56
C GLU A 74 2.01 15.10 6.64
N GLY A 75 0.81 15.13 7.24
CA GLY A 75 -0.45 15.17 6.51
C GLY A 75 -0.93 13.82 5.96
N ILE A 76 -0.29 12.70 6.31
CA ILE A 76 -0.85 11.38 6.01
C ILE A 76 -2.03 11.10 6.95
N GLU A 77 -3.14 10.68 6.37
CA GLU A 77 -4.36 10.33 7.11
C GLU A 77 -4.10 9.20 8.11
N PRO A 78 -4.45 9.37 9.41
CA PRO A 78 -4.20 8.35 10.43
C PRO A 78 -4.83 6.99 10.11
N THR A 79 -6.01 6.98 9.46
CA THR A 79 -6.71 5.76 9.05
C THR A 79 -6.02 5.05 7.88
N LEU A 80 -5.31 5.78 7.03
CA LEU A 80 -4.43 5.22 6.01
C LEU A 80 -3.12 4.71 6.63
N LEU A 81 -2.48 5.52 7.48
CA LEU A 81 -1.22 5.16 8.14
C LEU A 81 -1.35 3.86 8.96
N ALA A 82 -2.48 3.68 9.65
CA ALA A 82 -2.78 2.48 10.42
C ALA A 82 -2.86 1.19 9.59
N GLN A 83 -2.88 1.27 8.26
CA GLN A 83 -2.96 0.14 7.34
C GLN A 83 -1.60 -0.29 6.74
N PHE A 84 -0.51 0.44 7.00
CA PHE A 84 0.81 0.13 6.43
C PHE A 84 1.34 -1.23 6.92
N GLN A 85 1.53 -1.40 8.23
CA GLN A 85 2.00 -2.66 8.80
C GLN A 85 1.04 -3.84 8.54
N PRO A 86 -0.29 -3.67 8.68
CA PRO A 86 -1.24 -4.72 8.29
C PRO A 86 -1.13 -5.18 6.84
N LEU A 87 -0.78 -4.29 5.89
CA LEU A 87 -0.53 -4.71 4.51
C LEU A 87 0.69 -5.64 4.43
N GLU A 88 1.79 -5.31 5.10
CA GLU A 88 3.01 -6.13 5.12
C GLU A 88 2.75 -7.52 5.71
N GLU A 89 2.05 -7.56 6.85
CA GLU A 89 1.65 -8.80 7.50
C GLU A 89 0.79 -9.67 6.58
N ALA A 90 -0.21 -9.06 5.92
CA ALA A 90 -1.14 -9.79 5.07
C ALA A 90 -0.50 -10.32 3.79
N LEU A 91 0.52 -9.63 3.24
CA LEU A 91 1.27 -10.08 2.06
C LEU A 91 2.23 -11.25 2.36
N THR A 92 2.51 -11.51 3.63
CA THR A 92 3.40 -12.60 4.05
C THR A 92 2.67 -13.95 4.23
N ALA A 93 1.34 -13.91 4.40
CA ALA A 93 0.49 -15.08 4.63
C ALA A 93 0.23 -15.91 3.37
#